data_AF-A0A554JMZ2-F1
#
_entry.id   AF-A0A554JMZ2-F1
#
_cell.length_a   1.000
_cell.length_b   1.000
_cell.length_c   1.000
_cell.angle_alpha   90.00
_cell.angle_beta   90.00
_cell.angle_gamma   90.00
#
_symmetry.space_group_name_H-M   'P 1'
#
loop_
_entity.id
_entity.type
_entity.pdbx_description
1 polymer ?
#
loop_
_entity_poly.entity_id
_entity_poly.type
_entity_poly.pdbx_seq_one_letter_code
_entity_poly.pdbx_strand_id
1 'polypeptide(L)'
;VRSAKRGDVFGTTMYRRVHNDTFGNFEYPIGPGFFRLKEKIVRFLIRDYGKKFIVIELGMEPWLKRQLYETTPEEQLRVFDFDFFQDSIRFAKDTGFDEYYVWGAEWWYWMKVKHNDPRFWEEAQNLF
;
A
#
# COMPACT_ATOMS: atom_id res chain seq x y z
N VAL A 1 -7.77 -2.59 20.13
CA VAL A 1 -7.36 -1.62 21.19
C VAL A 1 -6.20 -2.14 22.06
N ARG A 2 -6.26 -3.36 22.61
CA ARG A 2 -5.16 -3.88 23.48
C ARG A 2 -3.79 -3.89 22.81
N SER A 3 -3.68 -4.34 21.55
CA SER A 3 -2.42 -4.35 20.81
C SER A 3 -1.89 -2.93 20.54
N ALA A 4 -2.78 -2.04 20.08
CA ALA A 4 -2.47 -0.62 19.83
C ALA A 4 -1.97 0.12 21.09
N LYS A 5 -2.49 -0.24 22.27
CA LYS A 5 -2.07 0.38 23.53
C LYS A 5 -0.68 -0.10 23.98
N ARG A 6 -0.32 -1.36 23.69
CA ARG A 6 0.93 -2.00 24.17
C ARG A 6 2.16 -1.70 23.34
N GLY A 7 2.05 -1.55 22.02
CA GLY A 7 3.19 -1.20 21.17
C GLY A 7 3.56 0.28 21.30
N ASP A 8 4.81 0.65 21.04
CA ASP A 8 5.24 2.06 21.10
C ASP A 8 4.77 2.87 19.88
N VAL A 9 4.65 2.18 18.74
CA VAL A 9 4.22 2.75 17.45
C VAL A 9 3.00 2.00 16.94
N PHE A 10 2.03 2.71 16.39
CA PHE A 10 0.91 2.11 15.66
C PHE A 10 1.24 2.06 14.17
N GLY A 11 1.29 0.85 13.60
CA GLY A 11 1.40 0.64 12.16
C GLY A 11 0.03 0.38 11.52
N THR A 12 -0.28 1.08 10.43
CA THR A 12 -1.41 0.73 9.56
C THR A 12 -0.90 0.18 8.22
N THR A 13 -1.67 -0.76 7.67
CA THR A 13 -1.58 -1.14 6.27
C THR A 13 -2.37 -0.16 5.41
N MET A 14 -1.95 0.02 4.16
CA MET A 14 -2.60 0.85 3.16
C MET A 14 -2.60 0.10 1.82
N TYR A 15 -3.69 -0.64 1.60
CA TYR A 15 -3.98 -1.30 0.33
C TYR A 15 -5.20 -0.64 -0.30
N ARG A 16 -5.09 -0.34 -1.59
CA ARG A 16 -6.15 0.33 -2.34
C ARG A 16 -6.93 -0.63 -3.22
N ARG A 17 -6.27 -1.56 -3.89
CA ARG A 17 -6.92 -2.65 -4.62
C ARG A 17 -6.65 -3.97 -3.94
N VAL A 18 -7.68 -4.78 -3.80
CA VAL A 18 -7.58 -6.14 -3.28
C VAL A 18 -8.39 -7.09 -4.14
N HIS A 19 -8.03 -8.36 -4.08
CA HIS A 19 -8.83 -9.43 -4.65
C HIS A 19 -9.86 -9.94 -3.63
N ASN A 20 -11.11 -10.13 -4.06
CA ASN A 20 -12.14 -10.82 -3.31
C ASN A 20 -12.77 -11.91 -4.19
N ASP A 21 -12.95 -13.12 -3.66
CA ASP A 21 -13.52 -14.25 -4.40
C ASP A 21 -14.95 -14.00 -4.94
N THR A 22 -15.71 -13.10 -4.33
CA THR A 22 -17.10 -12.77 -4.73
C THR A 22 -17.16 -11.57 -5.70
N PHE A 23 -16.32 -10.56 -5.51
CA PHE A 23 -16.38 -9.30 -6.27
C PHE A 23 -15.23 -9.13 -7.28
N GLY A 24 -14.29 -10.07 -7.32
CA GLY A 24 -13.07 -9.97 -8.12
C GLY A 24 -12.11 -8.92 -7.56
N ASN A 25 -11.33 -8.30 -8.45
CA ASN A 25 -10.42 -7.22 -8.08
C ASN A 25 -11.22 -5.94 -7.93
N PHE A 26 -11.18 -5.35 -6.73
CA PHE A 26 -11.92 -4.14 -6.43
C PHE A 26 -11.04 -3.12 -5.72
N GLU A 27 -11.24 -1.85 -6.09
CA GLU A 27 -10.61 -0.71 -5.44
C GLU A 27 -11.46 -0.25 -4.27
N TYR A 28 -10.89 -0.25 -3.06
CA TYR A 28 -11.57 0.24 -1.87
C TYR A 28 -12.03 1.69 -2.10
N PRO A 29 -13.33 2.01 -1.88
CA PRO A 29 -13.88 3.35 -2.08
C PRO A 29 -13.56 4.23 -0.86
N ILE A 30 -12.28 4.28 -0.49
CA ILE A 30 -11.78 5.04 0.65
C ILE A 30 -10.82 6.11 0.14
N GLY A 31 -11.09 7.37 0.51
CA GLY A 31 -10.18 8.48 0.24
C GLY A 31 -9.03 8.56 1.24
N PRO A 32 -8.00 9.38 0.98
CA PRO A 32 -6.85 9.56 1.86
C PRO A 32 -7.24 9.94 3.30
N GLY A 33 -8.28 10.75 3.46
CA GLY A 33 -8.80 11.21 4.75
C GLY A 33 -9.30 10.09 5.68
N PHE A 34 -9.65 8.92 5.13
CA PHE A 34 -10.05 7.76 5.92
C PHE A 34 -8.95 7.34 6.91
N PHE A 35 -7.68 7.35 6.47
CA PHE A 35 -6.56 6.93 7.31
C PHE A 35 -6.28 7.93 8.44
N ARG A 36 -6.49 9.22 8.20
CA ARG A 36 -6.43 10.25 9.26
C ARG A 36 -7.58 10.16 10.24
N LEU A 37 -8.78 9.84 9.77
CA LEU A 37 -9.90 9.57 10.66
C LEU A 37 -9.62 8.33 11.53
N LYS A 38 -9.13 7.25 10.92
CA LYS A 38 -8.71 6.03 11.62
C LYS A 38 -7.66 6.34 12.68
N GLU A 39 -6.63 7.13 12.35
CA GLU A 39 -5.62 7.60 13.30
C GLU A 39 -6.25 8.29 14.51
N LYS A 40 -7.11 9.30 14.28
CA LYS A 40 -7.77 10.07 15.36
C LYS A 40 -8.61 9.17 16.26
N ILE A 41 -9.39 8.25 15.67
CA ILE A 41 -10.20 7.28 16.42
C ILE A 41 -9.31 6.37 17.28
N VAL A 42 -8.23 5.83 16.71
CA VAL A 42 -7.32 4.96 17.45
C VAL A 42 -6.71 5.68 18.65
N ARG A 43 -6.15 6.88 18.44
CA ARG A 43 -5.58 7.74 19.50
C ARG A 43 -6.57 8.01 20.62
N PHE A 44 -7.81 8.35 20.26
CA PHE A 44 -8.90 8.57 21.20
C PHE A 44 -9.20 7.31 22.03
N LEU A 45 -9.32 6.14 21.39
CA LEU A 45 -9.64 4.88 22.07
C LEU A 45 -8.55 4.40 23.03
N ILE A 46 -7.28 4.67 22.72
CA ILE A 46 -6.15 4.30 23.59
C ILE A 46 -5.79 5.37 24.62
N ARG A 47 -6.39 6.57 24.52
CA ARG A 47 -6.09 7.77 25.33
C ARG A 47 -4.62 8.19 25.27
N ASP A 48 -4.01 8.01 24.10
CA ASP A 48 -2.63 8.39 23.81
C ASP A 48 -2.63 9.17 22.49
N TYR A 49 -2.62 10.50 22.62
CA TYR A 49 -2.64 11.42 21.49
C TYR A 49 -1.25 11.67 20.92
N GLY A 50 -0.18 11.28 21.63
CA GLY A 50 1.20 11.45 21.20
C GLY A 50 1.77 10.23 20.46
N LYS A 51 1.06 9.09 20.47
CA LYS A 51 1.49 7.84 19.86
C LYS A 51 2.04 8.01 18.44
N LYS A 52 3.20 7.46 18.11
CA LYS A 52 3.66 7.52 16.71
C LYS A 52 2.75 6.65 15.83
N PHE A 53 2.37 7.16 14.66
CA PHE A 53 1.50 6.47 13.72
C PHE A 53 2.17 6.46 12.35
N ILE A 54 2.36 5.27 11.79
CA ILE A 54 3.09 5.08 10.54
C ILE A 54 2.32 4.16 9.60
N VAL A 55 2.57 4.29 8.30
CA VAL A 55 2.12 3.31 7.31
C VAL A 55 3.22 2.27 7.19
N ILE A 56 3.04 1.12 7.83
CA ILE A 56 4.07 0.08 7.85
C ILE A 56 4.03 -0.83 6.63
N GLU A 57 2.97 -0.73 5.84
CA GLU A 57 2.79 -1.54 4.63
C GLU A 57 1.91 -0.76 3.65
N LEU A 58 2.57 -0.02 2.76
CA LEU A 58 1.95 0.57 1.58
C LEU A 58 2.08 -0.43 0.44
N GLY A 59 0.95 -0.99 0.02
CA GLY A 59 0.90 -1.99 -1.05
C GLY A 59 1.20 -1.36 -2.41
N MET A 60 2.28 -1.80 -3.03
CA MET A 60 2.80 -1.23 -4.28
C MET A 60 3.17 -2.33 -5.29
N GLU A 61 2.47 -3.46 -5.21
CA GLU A 61 2.61 -4.62 -6.08
C GLU A 61 1.23 -5.23 -6.41
N PRO A 62 1.12 -6.05 -7.47
CA PRO A 62 -0.15 -6.66 -7.84
C PRO A 62 -0.63 -7.67 -6.81
N TRP A 63 -1.91 -7.58 -6.44
CA TRP A 63 -2.58 -8.55 -5.59
C TRP A 63 -3.61 -9.34 -6.39
N LEU A 64 -3.32 -10.63 -6.58
CA LEU A 64 -4.11 -11.56 -7.38
C LEU A 64 -4.55 -12.76 -6.52
N LYS A 65 -5.52 -13.53 -7.00
CA LYS A 65 -5.91 -14.81 -6.37
C LYS A 65 -4.80 -15.85 -6.40
N ARG A 66 -4.05 -15.88 -7.51
CA ARG A 66 -2.92 -16.78 -7.75
C ARG A 66 -1.63 -16.09 -7.35
N GLN A 67 -0.60 -16.87 -7.05
CA GLN A 67 0.70 -16.30 -6.69
C GLN A 67 1.32 -15.59 -7.90
N LEU A 68 2.15 -14.57 -7.66
CA LEU A 68 2.74 -13.77 -8.74
C LEU A 68 3.49 -14.64 -9.77
N TYR A 69 4.26 -15.63 -9.31
CA TYR A 69 5.00 -16.55 -10.18
C TYR A 69 4.11 -17.49 -11.03
N GLU A 70 2.82 -17.59 -10.73
CA GLU A 70 1.83 -18.40 -11.47
C GLU A 70 1.09 -17.56 -12.53
N THR A 71 1.31 -16.25 -12.55
CA THR A 71 0.58 -15.30 -13.40
C THR A 71 1.49 -14.63 -14.40
N THR A 72 0.93 -14.24 -15.54
CA THR A 72 1.71 -13.49 -16.53
C THR A 72 1.80 -12.01 -16.15
N PRO A 73 2.83 -11.28 -16.61
CA PRO A 73 2.93 -9.83 -16.40
C PRO A 73 1.69 -9.08 -16.90
N GLU A 74 1.05 -9.54 -17.98
CA GLU A 74 -0.17 -8.93 -18.51
C GLU A 74 -1.35 -9.09 -17.53
N GLU A 75 -1.47 -10.23 -16.86
CA GLU A 75 -2.48 -10.43 -15.81
C GLU A 75 -2.22 -9.54 -14.59
N GLN A 76 -0.96 -9.39 -14.21
CA GLN A 76 -0.52 -8.53 -13.12
C GLN A 76 -0.78 -7.05 -13.41
N LEU A 77 -0.42 -6.59 -14.60
CA LEU A 77 -0.60 -5.20 -15.02
C LEU A 77 -2.09 -4.84 -15.21
N ARG A 78 -2.98 -5.81 -15.44
CA ARG A 78 -4.43 -5.54 -15.47
C ARG A 78 -4.99 -5.12 -14.11
N VAL A 79 -4.39 -5.58 -13.01
CA VAL A 79 -4.85 -5.24 -11.65
C VAL A 79 -4.05 -4.08 -11.06
N PHE A 80 -2.79 -3.96 -11.49
CA PHE A 80 -1.82 -3.03 -10.96
C PHE A 80 -0.95 -2.47 -12.09
N ASP A 81 -1.50 -1.52 -12.85
CA ASP A 81 -0.80 -0.81 -13.90
C ASP A 81 0.06 0.33 -13.33
N PHE A 82 0.87 0.95 -14.22
CA PHE A 82 1.76 2.03 -13.82
C PHE A 82 1.01 3.29 -13.38
N ASP A 83 -0.13 3.58 -14.00
CA ASP A 83 -0.98 4.72 -13.61
C ASP A 83 -1.50 4.55 -12.19
N PHE A 84 -1.97 3.35 -11.82
CA PHE A 84 -2.39 3.04 -10.46
C PHE A 84 -1.24 3.04 -9.46
N PHE A 85 -0.04 2.62 -9.87
CA PHE A 85 1.16 2.72 -9.04
C PHE A 85 1.45 4.19 -8.69
N GLN A 86 1.51 5.08 -9.69
CA GLN A 86 1.71 6.52 -9.47
C GLN A 86 0.57 7.13 -8.64
N ASP A 87 -0.66 6.71 -8.91
CA ASP A 87 -1.82 7.14 -8.14
C ASP A 87 -1.76 6.71 -6.67
N SER A 88 -1.23 5.51 -6.39
CA SER A 88 -1.00 5.01 -5.03
C SER A 88 0.04 5.83 -4.28
N ILE A 89 1.10 6.30 -4.96
CA ILE A 89 2.07 7.25 -4.39
C ILE A 89 1.37 8.56 -4.02
N ARG A 90 0.60 9.15 -4.95
CA ARG A 90 -0.13 10.40 -4.70
C ARG A 90 -1.10 10.26 -3.54
N PHE A 91 -1.90 9.20 -3.56
CA PHE A 91 -2.83 8.88 -2.48
C PHE A 91 -2.14 8.78 -1.13
N ALA A 92 -1.00 8.06 -1.06
CA ALA A 92 -0.23 7.94 0.17
C ALA A 92 0.26 9.32 0.64
N LYS A 93 0.86 10.12 -0.25
CA LYS A 93 1.30 11.50 0.07
C LYS A 93 0.16 12.36 0.59
N ASP A 94 -1.03 12.26 -0.01
CA ASP A 94 -2.23 13.01 0.40
C ASP A 94 -2.76 12.61 1.79
N THR A 95 -2.43 11.41 2.28
CA THR A 95 -2.73 11.07 3.68
C THR A 95 -1.89 11.90 4.65
N GLY A 96 -0.67 12.28 4.27
CA GLY A 96 0.21 13.17 5.01
C GLY A 96 0.89 12.59 6.26
N PHE A 97 0.88 11.26 6.46
CA PHE A 97 1.74 10.66 7.49
C PHE A 97 3.22 10.97 7.25
N ASP A 98 4.01 10.91 8.31
CA ASP A 98 5.44 11.23 8.26
C ASP A 98 6.30 10.08 7.72
N GLU A 99 5.83 8.83 7.85
CA GLU A 99 6.60 7.63 7.51
C GLU A 99 5.75 6.58 6.79
N TYR A 100 6.32 6.06 5.68
CA TYR A 100 5.75 5.00 4.85
C TYR A 100 6.80 3.93 4.58
N TYR A 101 6.44 2.68 4.81
CA TYR A 101 7.19 1.51 4.36
C TYR A 101 6.48 0.95 3.13
N VAL A 102 7.18 0.96 2.00
CA VAL A 102 6.67 0.48 0.72
C VAL A 102 6.87 -1.03 0.60
N TRP A 103 5.87 -1.72 0.06
CA TRP A 103 5.89 -3.16 -0.17
C TRP A 103 5.74 -3.46 -1.66
N GLY A 104 6.76 -4.05 -2.27
CA GLY A 104 6.77 -4.37 -3.71
C GLY A 104 8.15 -4.33 -4.41
N ALA A 105 9.22 -4.02 -3.69
CA ALA A 105 10.56 -3.84 -4.28
C ALA A 105 11.07 -5.05 -5.10
N GLU A 106 10.78 -6.26 -4.63
CA GLU A 106 11.14 -7.50 -5.35
C GLU A 106 10.41 -7.60 -6.69
N TRP A 107 9.12 -7.26 -6.72
CA TRP A 107 8.31 -7.27 -7.94
C TRP A 107 8.77 -6.21 -8.94
N TRP A 108 9.08 -4.98 -8.49
CA TRP A 108 9.61 -3.93 -9.39
C TRP A 108 10.93 -4.35 -10.02
N TYR A 109 11.83 -4.94 -9.23
CA TYR A 109 13.10 -5.44 -9.72
C TYR A 109 12.90 -6.58 -10.73
N TRP A 110 11.97 -7.50 -10.45
CA TRP A 110 11.62 -8.58 -11.36
C TRP A 110 11.07 -8.08 -12.70
N MET A 111 10.15 -7.10 -12.69
CA MET A 111 9.65 -6.44 -13.91
C MET A 111 10.78 -5.82 -14.74
N LYS A 112 11.73 -5.16 -14.08
CA LYS A 112 12.91 -4.59 -14.72
C LYS A 112 13.78 -5.66 -15.38
N VAL A 113 14.17 -6.71 -14.66
CA VAL A 113 15.21 -7.66 -15.13
C VAL A 113 14.68 -8.79 -15.99
N LYS A 114 13.42 -9.21 -15.81
CA LYS A 114 12.81 -10.33 -16.56
C LYS A 114 11.90 -9.86 -17.69
N HIS A 115 11.27 -8.70 -17.54
CA HIS A 115 10.28 -8.19 -18.50
C HIS A 115 10.69 -6.89 -19.19
N ASN A 116 11.91 -6.39 -18.91
CA ASN A 116 12.45 -5.17 -19.50
C ASN A 116 11.52 -3.96 -19.29
N ASP A 117 10.80 -3.94 -18.16
CA ASP A 117 9.93 -2.84 -17.76
C ASP A 117 10.47 -2.20 -16.47
N PRO A 118 11.39 -1.22 -16.58
CA PRO A 118 12.03 -0.61 -15.42
C PRO A 118 11.18 0.46 -14.75
N ARG A 119 10.02 0.85 -15.30
CA ARG A 119 9.30 2.07 -14.92
C ARG A 119 8.91 2.11 -13.44
N PHE A 120 8.47 0.98 -12.88
CA PHE A 120 8.14 0.87 -11.45
C PHE A 120 9.36 1.05 -10.56
N TRP A 121 10.49 0.45 -10.95
CA TRP A 121 11.75 0.56 -10.22
C TRP A 121 12.28 1.99 -10.24
N GLU A 122 12.34 2.61 -11.41
CA GLU A 122 12.83 3.99 -11.60
C GLU A 122 11.96 5.00 -10.85
N GLU A 123 10.64 4.86 -10.91
CA GLU A 123 9.72 5.75 -10.19
C GLU A 123 9.86 5.58 -8.67
N ALA A 124 10.04 4.34 -8.18
CA ALA A 124 10.27 4.10 -6.75
C ALA A 124 11.58 4.71 -6.24
N GLN A 125 12.62 4.79 -7.07
CA GLN A 125 13.87 5.45 -6.69
C GLN A 125 13.70 6.94 -6.41
N ASN A 126 12.70 7.59 -7.00
CA ASN A 126 12.41 9.01 -6.76
C ASN A 126 11.73 9.27 -5.39
N LEU A 127 11.44 8.21 -4.61
CA LEU A 127 10.79 8.30 -3.30
C LEU A 127 11.77 8.36 -2.12
N PHE A 128 13.07 8.10 -2.35
CA PHE A 128 14.12 8.01 -1.33
C PHE A 128 15.21 9.05 -1.59
#